data_AF-A0A820B6F2-F1
#
_entry.id   AF-A0A820B6F2-F1
#
_cell.length_a   1.000
_cell.length_b   1.000
_cell.length_c   1.000
_cell.angle_alpha   90.00
_cell.angle_beta   90.00
_cell.angle_gamma   90.00
#
_symmetry.space_group_name_H-M   'P 1'
#
loop_
_entity.id
_entity.type
_entity.pdbx_description
1 polymer ?
#
loop_
_entity_poly.entity_id
_entity_poly.type
_entity_poly.pdbx_seq_one_letter_code
_entity_poly.pdbx_strand_id
1 'polypeptide(L)'
;MIPGLVSRSYEIPNEMLTTMIQSSCCNFPIWIRQRSKIVETLVPQIDKCSNLIEISFGYLTSIAAYCWSKNIQNDSLLEWKTDIREKYLAIKYKSKFTVELRLNQDCLDKYFLMSTENIRTYTMILPLKAIPRCYCIIQAKKRSYTQRTLDFGIIDGSCLVNSSAICLKFHEYNSLISCAEFLINVLKLDCHQGYFNCTQMLTPKLQFDHILSDFWSSYAFQMLLTLGDRIKHQITIVTLRKIIQLSYSSRGQQYPNHKCYLKLMAVYFRARFNRFFDINQEFDNIQAIPSNIILDKWEYVPRIYLTPYGTYPLPVKPMRGNRILRERNLFGSGKHFCRVIIRDIDLGQPQIDFIQINEKWINDLILGKTNIIVGDQTFEFLLCSNSQLRDRSFWFYAPYNGRRAKHIRQWMGDFSSEKCIGRRIARMALSLTGTTATIKLLPHQIQKIDDKLDDHDRIFTDGI
;
A
#
# COMPACT_ATOMS: atom_id res chain seq x y z
N MET A 1 -4.66 -63.61 -9.10
CA MET A 1 -4.30 -62.56 -10.08
C MET A 1 -4.68 -61.23 -9.46
N ILE A 2 -3.80 -60.57 -8.72
CA ILE A 2 -2.75 -59.59 -9.09
C ILE A 2 -3.09 -58.32 -8.26
N PRO A 3 -2.10 -57.61 -7.72
CA PRO A 3 -2.15 -56.94 -6.42
C PRO A 3 -2.12 -55.40 -6.51
N GLY A 4 -2.14 -54.72 -5.36
CA GLY A 4 -1.32 -53.52 -5.15
C GLY A 4 -2.05 -52.19 -4.98
N LEU A 5 -2.52 -51.93 -3.75
CA LEU A 5 -2.57 -50.58 -3.20
C LEU A 5 -1.14 -50.02 -3.13
N VAL A 6 -0.82 -49.03 -3.95
CA VAL A 6 0.38 -48.20 -3.80
C VAL A 6 -0.07 -46.76 -3.65
N SER A 7 0.10 -46.25 -2.43
CA SER A 7 0.18 -44.82 -2.13
C SER A 7 1.33 -44.22 -2.92
N ARG A 8 1.08 -43.15 -3.68
CA ARG A 8 2.14 -42.23 -4.10
C ARG A 8 2.07 -40.98 -3.23
N SER A 9 2.96 -40.97 -2.25
CA SER A 9 3.57 -39.76 -1.69
C SER A 9 4.21 -38.97 -2.84
N TYR A 10 3.92 -37.67 -2.90
CA TYR A 10 4.84 -36.73 -3.52
C TYR A 10 5.51 -35.96 -2.38
N GLU A 11 6.76 -36.34 -2.12
CA GLU A 11 7.71 -35.50 -1.40
C GLU A 11 7.92 -34.21 -2.20
N ILE A 12 7.69 -33.08 -1.55
CA ILE A 12 8.24 -31.79 -2.00
C ILE A 12 9.65 -31.73 -1.40
N PRO A 13 10.70 -31.37 -2.16
CA PRO A 13 12.07 -31.41 -1.69
C PRO A 13 12.27 -30.57 -0.41
N ASN A 14 12.82 -31.24 0.62
CA ASN A 14 13.44 -30.62 1.77
C ASN A 14 14.67 -29.84 1.30
N GLU A 15 14.55 -28.52 1.15
CA GLU A 15 15.60 -27.53 1.43
C GLU A 15 15.02 -26.12 1.27
N MET A 16 15.30 -25.24 2.26
CA MET A 16 14.94 -23.81 2.36
C MET A 16 13.63 -23.37 3.08
N LEU A 17 13.19 -24.01 4.16
CA LEU A 17 12.30 -23.31 5.13
C LEU A 17 12.41 -23.81 6.58
N THR A 18 13.61 -24.17 6.99
CA THR A 18 13.94 -24.44 8.40
C THR A 18 14.44 -23.15 9.05
N THR A 19 13.55 -22.37 9.67
CA THR A 19 13.75 -21.87 11.05
C THR A 19 12.55 -21.07 11.56
N MET A 20 12.06 -21.52 12.73
CA MET A 20 11.20 -20.84 13.71
C MET A 20 9.68 -20.86 13.52
N ILE A 21 9.11 -22.05 13.75
CA ILE A 21 7.90 -22.21 14.56
C ILE A 21 8.30 -22.94 15.84
N GLN A 22 8.12 -22.27 16.98
CA GLN A 22 7.98 -22.74 18.38
C GLN A 22 8.13 -21.46 19.20
N SER A 23 7.24 -20.97 20.06
CA SER A 23 6.12 -21.44 20.87
C SER A 23 5.26 -20.16 21.12
N SER A 24 3.98 -20.11 21.53
CA SER A 24 3.15 -20.87 22.45
C SER A 24 1.70 -20.31 22.34
N CYS A 25 0.72 -21.06 22.83
CA CYS A 25 -0.67 -20.68 23.13
C CYS A 25 -1.67 -20.64 21.95
N CYS A 26 -2.35 -21.77 21.71
CA CYS A 26 -3.74 -21.95 22.13
C CYS A 26 -4.28 -23.32 21.67
N ASN A 27 -4.55 -24.19 22.65
CA ASN A 27 -5.23 -25.47 22.49
C ASN A 27 -6.74 -25.23 22.33
N PHE A 28 -7.29 -25.38 21.13
CA PHE A 28 -8.67 -25.82 20.87
C PHE A 28 -8.71 -26.55 19.51
N PRO A 29 -9.54 -27.58 19.32
CA PRO A 29 -9.46 -28.46 18.15
C PRO A 29 -9.86 -27.70 16.88
N ILE A 30 -8.89 -27.53 15.98
CA ILE A 30 -9.12 -27.06 14.61
C ILE A 30 -9.77 -28.22 13.85
N TRP A 31 -11.07 -28.13 13.58
CA TRP A 31 -11.71 -29.03 12.63
C TRP A 31 -11.33 -28.61 11.22
N ILE A 32 -10.23 -29.17 10.70
CA ILE A 32 -9.95 -29.20 9.26
C ILE A 32 -10.71 -30.40 8.69
N ARG A 33 -11.83 -30.14 8.00
CA ARG A 33 -12.43 -31.13 7.09
C ARG A 33 -12.43 -30.57 5.67
N GLN A 34 -11.45 -31.04 4.90
CA GLN A 34 -11.51 -31.06 3.45
C GLN A 34 -12.34 -32.28 3.02
N ARG A 35 -13.38 -32.05 2.21
CA ARG A 35 -13.96 -32.92 1.14
C ARG A 35 -15.49 -32.84 1.13
N SER A 36 -16.02 -32.24 0.08
CA SER A 36 -17.10 -32.88 -0.68
C SER A 36 -16.99 -32.50 -2.15
N LYS A 37 -17.30 -33.49 -3.00
CA LYS A 37 -17.22 -33.48 -4.45
C LYS A 37 -17.91 -32.27 -5.06
N ILE A 38 -17.32 -31.82 -6.17
CA ILE A 38 -17.96 -31.04 -7.22
C ILE A 38 -19.33 -31.67 -7.51
N VAL A 39 -20.40 -30.92 -7.23
CA VAL A 39 -21.66 -31.09 -7.94
C VAL A 39 -21.64 -30.01 -9.01
N GLU A 40 -21.40 -30.41 -10.25
CA GLU A 40 -21.75 -29.58 -11.40
C GLU A 40 -23.26 -29.41 -11.39
N THR A 41 -23.73 -28.31 -10.84
CA THR A 41 -25.04 -27.77 -11.19
C THR A 41 -24.78 -26.50 -11.98
N LEU A 42 -24.93 -26.63 -13.30
CA LEU A 42 -25.23 -25.51 -14.18
C LEU A 42 -26.54 -24.88 -13.69
N VAL A 43 -26.45 -23.84 -12.87
CA VAL A 43 -27.59 -22.97 -12.58
C VAL A 43 -27.44 -21.68 -13.41
N PRO A 44 -28.45 -21.35 -14.24
CA PRO A 44 -28.41 -20.15 -15.08
C PRO A 44 -28.55 -18.87 -14.25
N GLN A 45 -28.01 -17.78 -14.80
CA GLN A 45 -28.18 -16.37 -14.42
C GLN A 45 -28.98 -16.10 -13.12
N ILE A 46 -28.27 -15.87 -12.02
CA ILE A 46 -28.88 -15.26 -10.82
C ILE A 46 -28.46 -13.79 -10.77
N ASP A 47 -29.20 -12.97 -11.50
CA ASP A 47 -29.42 -11.57 -11.15
C ASP A 47 -30.65 -11.53 -10.21
N LYS A 48 -30.44 -11.58 -8.88
CA LYS A 48 -31.34 -11.04 -7.83
C LYS A 48 -30.74 -11.22 -6.42
N CYS A 49 -30.47 -10.10 -5.75
CA CYS A 49 -30.03 -9.91 -4.34
C CYS A 49 -31.27 -9.97 -3.38
N SER A 50 -31.24 -10.09 -2.04
CA SER A 50 -30.23 -9.93 -0.95
C SER A 50 -30.79 -10.44 0.41
N ASN A 51 -29.93 -10.73 1.40
CA ASN A 51 -30.26 -10.88 2.85
C ASN A 51 -29.08 -10.41 3.73
N LEU A 52 -28.41 -9.32 3.34
CA LEU A 52 -27.25 -8.80 4.06
C LEU A 52 -27.71 -7.83 5.14
N ILE A 53 -27.47 -8.21 6.40
CA ILE A 53 -27.95 -7.48 7.58
C ILE A 53 -27.00 -6.34 7.92
N GLU A 54 -25.74 -6.73 7.99
CA GLU A 54 -24.69 -5.92 8.56
C GLU A 54 -23.39 -6.20 7.81
N ILE A 55 -22.65 -5.12 7.61
CA ILE A 55 -21.28 -5.17 7.15
C ILE A 55 -20.41 -4.53 8.20
N SER A 56 -19.38 -5.24 8.63
CA SER A 56 -18.37 -4.71 9.52
C SER A 56 -17.01 -4.68 8.83
N PHE A 57 -16.20 -3.69 9.19
CA PHE A 57 -14.82 -3.50 8.73
C PHE A 57 -13.89 -3.53 9.94
N GLY A 58 -12.76 -4.22 9.79
CA GLY A 58 -11.91 -4.53 10.93
C GLY A 58 -10.72 -5.38 10.55
N TYR A 59 -10.17 -6.12 11.51
CA TYR A 59 -9.07 -7.06 11.28
C TYR A 59 -9.24 -8.31 12.16
N LEU A 60 -8.44 -9.34 11.88
CA LEU A 60 -8.42 -10.58 12.64
C LEU A 60 -7.26 -10.57 13.65
N THR A 61 -7.54 -10.89 14.91
CA THR A 61 -6.51 -11.10 15.96
C THR A 61 -6.08 -12.55 16.06
N SER A 62 -6.98 -13.48 15.77
CA SER A 62 -6.70 -14.91 15.59
C SER A 62 -7.60 -15.45 14.47
N ILE A 63 -7.39 -16.71 14.08
CA ILE A 63 -8.26 -17.34 13.09
C ILE A 63 -9.72 -17.42 13.55
N ALA A 64 -9.94 -17.42 14.87
CA ALA A 64 -11.24 -17.51 15.51
C ALA A 64 -11.77 -16.14 16.00
N ALA A 65 -11.10 -15.01 15.72
CA ALA A 65 -11.47 -13.73 16.32
C ALA A 65 -11.44 -12.58 15.33
N TYR A 66 -12.55 -11.85 15.29
CA TYR A 66 -12.73 -10.65 14.49
C TYR A 66 -12.96 -9.43 15.37
N CYS A 67 -12.20 -8.38 15.11
CA CYS A 67 -12.27 -7.10 15.79
C CYS A 67 -12.72 -6.03 14.79
N TRP A 68 -13.94 -5.50 14.93
CA TRP A 68 -14.44 -4.44 14.05
C TRP A 68 -14.23 -3.05 14.62
N SER A 69 -13.91 -2.10 13.74
CA SER A 69 -13.78 -0.67 14.03
C SER A 69 -14.96 0.15 13.53
N LYS A 70 -15.51 -0.21 12.36
CA LYS A 70 -16.71 0.43 11.77
C LYS A 70 -17.68 -0.63 11.27
N ASN A 71 -18.97 -0.32 11.30
CA ASN A 71 -20.00 -1.14 10.67
C ASN A 71 -21.09 -0.27 10.05
N ILE A 72 -21.85 -0.88 9.14
CA ILE A 72 -23.08 -0.35 8.56
C ILE A 72 -24.15 -1.39 8.88
N GLN A 73 -25.15 -0.97 9.66
CA GLN A 73 -26.27 -1.81 10.07
C GLN A 73 -27.56 -1.21 9.50
N ASN A 74 -28.05 -1.77 8.38
CA ASN A 74 -29.36 -1.42 7.81
C ASN A 74 -29.73 -2.39 6.67
N ASP A 75 -30.55 -3.39 6.96
CA ASP A 75 -31.00 -4.42 6.02
C ASP A 75 -31.67 -3.84 4.76
N SER A 76 -32.32 -2.67 4.86
CA SER A 76 -33.03 -2.06 3.73
C SER A 76 -32.11 -1.37 2.72
N LEU A 77 -30.89 -1.02 3.14
CA LEU A 77 -29.94 -0.26 2.32
C LEU A 77 -28.79 -1.13 1.79
N LEU A 78 -28.63 -2.34 2.34
CA LEU A 78 -27.52 -3.22 2.03
C LEU A 78 -27.96 -4.36 1.12
N GLU A 79 -27.29 -4.48 -0.02
CA GLU A 79 -27.47 -5.60 -0.93
C GLU A 79 -26.12 -6.18 -1.33
N TRP A 80 -26.11 -7.42 -1.80
CA TRP A 80 -24.92 -7.99 -2.42
C TRP A 80 -25.31 -8.72 -3.70
N LYS A 81 -24.45 -8.65 -4.73
CA LYS A 81 -24.59 -9.38 -5.98
C LYS A 81 -23.27 -10.03 -6.35
N THR A 82 -23.34 -11.03 -7.20
CA THR A 82 -22.16 -11.65 -7.82
C THR A 82 -22.19 -11.42 -9.32
N ASP A 83 -21.04 -11.13 -9.91
CA ASP A 83 -20.86 -11.04 -11.35
C ASP A 83 -19.89 -12.13 -11.78
N ILE A 84 -20.41 -13.14 -12.48
CA ILE A 84 -19.63 -14.30 -12.92
C ILE A 84 -18.71 -13.93 -14.09
N ARG A 85 -19.14 -13.01 -14.96
CA ARG A 85 -18.40 -12.63 -16.17
C ARG A 85 -17.16 -11.82 -15.78
N GLU A 86 -17.38 -10.81 -14.94
CA GLU A 86 -16.34 -9.90 -14.47
C GLU A 86 -15.66 -10.42 -13.19
N LYS A 87 -16.10 -11.56 -12.66
CA LYS A 87 -15.53 -12.28 -11.51
C LYS A 87 -15.36 -11.39 -10.26
N TYR A 88 -16.45 -10.80 -9.81
CA TYR A 88 -16.45 -10.05 -8.54
C TYR A 88 -17.74 -10.28 -7.73
N LEU A 89 -17.61 -10.18 -6.40
CA LEU A 89 -18.70 -10.02 -5.45
C LEU A 89 -18.85 -8.51 -5.20
N ALA A 90 -20.02 -7.93 -5.48
CA ALA A 90 -20.29 -6.53 -5.18
C ALA A 90 -21.22 -6.40 -3.98
N ILE A 91 -20.78 -5.59 -3.03
CA ILE A 91 -21.59 -5.12 -1.92
C ILE A 91 -22.15 -3.75 -2.30
N LYS A 92 -23.46 -3.60 -2.30
CA LYS A 92 -24.14 -2.34 -2.60
C LYS A 92 -24.63 -1.67 -1.33
N TYR A 93 -24.39 -0.37 -1.25
CA TYR A 93 -24.99 0.51 -0.27
C TYR A 93 -25.89 1.52 -0.99
N LYS A 94 -27.19 1.43 -0.75
CA LYS A 94 -28.22 2.33 -1.29
C LYS A 94 -28.34 3.53 -0.36
N SER A 95 -27.85 4.68 -0.78
CA SER A 95 -28.06 5.95 -0.09
C SER A 95 -28.80 6.93 -1.02
N LYS A 96 -28.42 8.21 -1.05
CA LYS A 96 -28.79 9.14 -2.12
C LYS A 96 -28.33 8.64 -3.50
N PHE A 97 -27.22 7.91 -3.53
CA PHE A 97 -26.71 7.18 -4.70
C PHE A 97 -26.45 5.73 -4.30
N THR A 98 -26.49 4.82 -5.28
CA THR A 98 -26.10 3.42 -5.07
C THR A 98 -24.60 3.30 -5.29
N VAL A 99 -23.86 2.92 -4.24
CA VAL A 99 -22.42 2.67 -4.33
C VAL A 99 -22.15 1.17 -4.22
N GLU A 100 -21.26 0.64 -5.04
CA GLU A 100 -20.81 -0.76 -5.05
C GLU A 100 -19.35 -0.85 -4.61
N LEU A 101 -19.07 -1.63 -3.56
CA LEU A 101 -17.73 -2.10 -3.21
C LEU A 101 -17.51 -3.43 -3.91
N ARG A 102 -16.60 -3.47 -4.88
CA ARG A 102 -16.34 -4.67 -5.68
C ARG A 102 -15.17 -5.45 -5.09
N LEU A 103 -15.43 -6.69 -4.70
CA LEU A 103 -14.50 -7.65 -4.15
C LEU A 103 -14.16 -8.69 -5.22
N ASN A 104 -12.91 -8.68 -5.70
CA ASN A 104 -12.41 -9.63 -6.68
C ASN A 104 -11.21 -10.40 -6.12
N GLN A 105 -10.66 -11.31 -6.93
CA GLN A 105 -9.49 -12.09 -6.52
C GLN A 105 -8.26 -11.21 -6.25
N ASP A 106 -8.17 -9.99 -6.76
CA ASP A 106 -7.03 -9.09 -6.53
C ASP A 106 -7.04 -8.42 -5.15
N CYS A 107 -8.22 -8.23 -4.56
CA CYS A 107 -8.35 -7.63 -3.23
C CYS A 107 -8.57 -8.64 -2.10
N LEU A 108 -9.08 -9.84 -2.40
CA LEU A 108 -9.31 -10.88 -1.40
C LEU A 108 -8.07 -11.76 -1.19
N ASP A 109 -7.86 -12.18 0.06
CA ASP A 109 -6.90 -13.22 0.40
C ASP A 109 -7.35 -14.58 -0.16
N LYS A 110 -6.48 -15.60 -0.12
CA LYS A 110 -6.75 -16.92 -0.73
C LYS A 110 -7.85 -17.73 -0.03
N TYR A 111 -8.34 -17.26 1.11
CA TYR A 111 -9.32 -17.96 1.92
C TYR A 111 -10.37 -17.01 2.49
N PHE A 112 -11.50 -17.57 2.93
CA PHE A 112 -12.48 -16.91 3.77
C PHE A 112 -12.92 -17.81 4.92
N LEU A 113 -13.51 -17.19 5.94
CA LEU A 113 -13.95 -17.86 7.14
C LEU A 113 -15.49 -17.82 7.23
N MET A 114 -16.11 -18.91 7.68
CA MET A 114 -17.58 -19.03 7.76
C MET A 114 -18.02 -19.63 9.10
N SER A 115 -19.03 -19.02 9.73
CA SER A 115 -19.61 -19.48 10.99
C SER A 115 -21.13 -19.55 10.89
N THR A 116 -21.68 -20.64 11.44
CA THR A 116 -23.09 -21.05 11.30
C THR A 116 -23.81 -21.17 12.64
N GLU A 117 -23.22 -20.72 13.74
CA GLU A 117 -23.66 -21.12 15.08
C GLU A 117 -24.71 -20.19 15.73
N ASN A 118 -24.80 -18.93 15.32
CA ASN A 118 -25.83 -18.05 15.84
C ASN A 118 -27.16 -18.37 15.15
N ILE A 119 -28.10 -18.94 15.91
CA ILE A 119 -29.44 -19.39 15.47
C ILE A 119 -30.22 -18.31 14.68
N ARG A 120 -29.82 -17.04 14.78
CA ARG A 120 -30.45 -15.91 14.09
C ARG A 120 -29.62 -15.27 12.97
N THR A 121 -28.31 -15.49 12.88
CA THR A 121 -27.45 -14.79 11.90
C THR A 121 -26.23 -15.62 11.50
N TYR A 122 -25.96 -15.71 10.20
CA TYR A 122 -24.80 -16.40 9.65
C TYR A 122 -23.69 -15.42 9.32
N THR A 123 -22.44 -15.76 9.63
CA THR A 123 -21.31 -14.82 9.49
C THR A 123 -20.26 -15.33 8.53
N MET A 124 -19.79 -14.45 7.66
CA MET A 124 -18.67 -14.68 6.75
C MET A 124 -17.62 -13.58 6.94
N ILE A 125 -16.35 -13.96 7.06
CA ILE A 125 -15.24 -13.02 7.14
C ILE A 125 -14.36 -13.20 5.91
N LEU A 126 -14.12 -12.07 5.23
CA LEU A 126 -13.36 -11.93 4.00
C LEU A 126 -12.07 -11.15 4.29
N PRO A 127 -10.93 -11.82 4.54
CA PRO A 127 -9.64 -11.16 4.70
C PRO A 127 -9.25 -10.44 3.40
N LEU A 128 -8.83 -9.19 3.54
CA LEU A 128 -8.35 -8.38 2.42
C LEU A 128 -6.83 -8.54 2.28
N LYS A 129 -6.34 -8.55 1.05
CA LYS A 129 -4.92 -8.39 0.69
C LYS A 129 -4.63 -7.06 0.00
N ALA A 130 -5.65 -6.37 -0.52
CA ALA A 130 -5.60 -5.03 -1.08
C ALA A 130 -6.92 -4.29 -0.86
N ILE A 131 -6.89 -2.96 -0.97
CA ILE A 131 -8.09 -2.12 -0.83
C ILE A 131 -9.04 -2.40 -2.01
N PRO A 132 -10.32 -2.75 -1.78
CA PRO A 132 -11.25 -2.97 -2.88
C PRO A 132 -11.68 -1.67 -3.55
N ARG A 133 -12.09 -1.74 -4.81
CA ARG A 133 -12.51 -0.56 -5.59
C ARG A 133 -13.99 -0.27 -5.39
N CYS A 134 -14.33 1.03 -5.35
CA CYS A 134 -15.69 1.51 -5.17
C CYS A 134 -16.24 2.12 -6.47
N TYR A 135 -17.54 1.96 -6.70
CA TYR A 135 -18.22 2.45 -7.91
C TYR A 135 -19.57 3.04 -7.56
N CYS A 136 -19.86 4.25 -8.01
CA CYS A 136 -21.20 4.82 -7.98
C CYS A 136 -21.98 4.36 -9.22
N ILE A 137 -23.20 3.89 -9.03
CA ILE A 137 -24.12 3.56 -10.13
C ILE A 137 -24.90 4.83 -10.48
N ILE A 138 -24.70 5.32 -11.69
CA ILE A 138 -25.40 6.49 -12.21
C ILE A 138 -26.47 6.03 -13.19
N GLN A 139 -27.71 6.40 -12.91
CA GLN A 139 -28.85 6.15 -13.78
C GLN A 139 -29.04 7.34 -14.71
N ALA A 140 -28.87 7.13 -16.02
CA ALA A 140 -29.14 8.12 -17.04
C ALA A 140 -30.22 7.62 -18.01
N LYS A 141 -31.43 8.19 -17.89
CA LYS A 141 -32.61 7.86 -18.71
C LYS A 141 -32.91 6.36 -18.79
N LYS A 142 -32.42 5.67 -19.82
CA LYS A 142 -32.62 4.24 -20.11
C LYS A 142 -31.38 3.35 -19.89
N ARG A 143 -30.25 3.91 -19.45
CA ARG A 143 -29.01 3.17 -19.22
C ARG A 143 -28.43 3.51 -17.86
N SER A 144 -28.03 2.49 -17.12
CA SER A 144 -27.17 2.63 -15.95
C SER A 144 -25.72 2.44 -16.38
N TYR A 145 -24.83 3.33 -15.94
CA TYR A 145 -23.40 3.11 -16.04
C TYR A 145 -22.77 3.25 -14.65
N THR A 146 -21.61 2.62 -14.47
CA THR A 146 -20.88 2.70 -13.20
C THR A 146 -19.71 3.63 -13.35
N GLN A 147 -19.68 4.67 -12.53
CA GLN A 147 -18.55 5.59 -12.43
C GLN A 147 -17.75 5.20 -11.20
N ARG A 148 -16.43 5.08 -11.35
CA ARG A 148 -15.58 4.81 -10.19
C ARG A 148 -15.69 5.96 -9.19
N THR A 149 -15.84 5.58 -7.93
CA THR A 149 -15.74 6.50 -6.80
C THR A 149 -14.65 5.97 -5.88
N LEU A 150 -14.25 6.80 -4.94
CA LEU A 150 -13.23 6.45 -3.96
C LEU A 150 -13.80 6.43 -2.55
N ASP A 151 -15.09 6.73 -2.42
CA ASP A 151 -15.83 6.75 -1.18
C ASP A 151 -16.96 5.71 -1.22
N PHE A 152 -16.96 4.81 -0.24
CA PHE A 152 -18.05 3.85 0.01
C PHE A 152 -19.08 4.39 1.04
N GLY A 153 -19.09 5.70 1.29
CA GLY A 153 -20.03 6.38 2.19
C GLY A 153 -19.36 6.91 3.46
N ILE A 154 -19.57 6.23 4.59
CA ILE A 154 -19.11 6.69 5.94
C ILE A 154 -17.78 6.02 6.34
N ILE A 155 -17.23 5.16 5.47
CA ILE A 155 -16.06 4.34 5.77
C ILE A 155 -14.79 5.11 5.44
N ASP A 156 -13.89 5.15 6.42
CA ASP A 156 -12.55 5.73 6.22
C ASP A 156 -11.69 4.67 5.49
N GLY A 157 -10.95 5.08 4.47
CA GLY A 157 -10.00 4.22 3.77
C GLY A 157 -8.95 3.59 4.69
N SER A 158 -8.71 4.17 5.87
CA SER A 158 -7.85 3.58 6.91
C SER A 158 -8.32 2.20 7.40
N CYS A 159 -9.63 1.94 7.35
CA CYS A 159 -10.22 0.68 7.77
C CYS A 159 -10.10 -0.42 6.70
N LEU A 160 -9.84 -0.05 5.44
CA LEU A 160 -9.84 -0.94 4.28
C LEU A 160 -8.42 -1.24 3.75
N VAL A 161 -7.43 -1.36 4.63
CA VAL A 161 -6.04 -1.64 4.21
C VAL A 161 -5.80 -3.14 3.94
N ASN A 162 -4.66 -3.46 3.33
CA ASN A 162 -4.22 -4.82 2.95
C ASN A 162 -4.16 -5.86 4.10
N SER A 163 -4.33 -5.45 5.36
CA SER A 163 -4.37 -6.35 6.53
C SER A 163 -5.72 -6.39 7.23
N SER A 164 -6.71 -5.68 6.68
CA SER A 164 -8.07 -5.67 7.18
C SER A 164 -8.85 -6.90 6.72
N ALA A 165 -10.07 -7.03 7.22
CA ALA A 165 -11.06 -8.02 6.84
C ALA A 165 -12.46 -7.37 6.84
N ILE A 166 -13.31 -7.83 5.92
CA ILE A 166 -14.72 -7.46 5.84
C ILE A 166 -15.53 -8.60 6.44
N CYS A 167 -16.44 -8.29 7.36
CA CYS A 167 -17.37 -9.26 7.92
C CYS A 167 -18.78 -8.99 7.37
N LEU A 168 -19.38 -10.02 6.78
CA LEU A 168 -20.73 -10.01 6.23
C LEU A 168 -21.64 -10.86 7.12
N LYS A 169 -22.78 -10.31 7.53
CA LYS A 169 -23.81 -11.06 8.29
C LYS A 169 -25.06 -11.26 7.45
N PHE A 170 -25.56 -12.48 7.42
CA PHE A 170 -26.72 -12.90 6.63
C PHE A 170 -27.86 -13.38 7.53
N HIS A 171 -29.11 -13.09 7.16
CA HIS A 171 -30.31 -13.64 7.85
C HIS A 171 -30.54 -15.10 7.49
N GLU A 172 -30.35 -15.44 6.21
CA GLU A 172 -30.66 -16.76 5.68
C GLU A 172 -29.40 -17.56 5.36
N TYR A 173 -29.42 -18.83 5.75
CA TYR A 173 -28.34 -19.78 5.47
C TYR A 173 -28.10 -19.94 3.96
N ASN A 174 -29.17 -20.00 3.16
CA ASN A 174 -29.08 -20.16 1.71
C ASN A 174 -28.30 -19.02 1.06
N SER A 175 -28.47 -17.78 1.54
CA SER A 175 -27.74 -16.62 1.04
C SER A 175 -26.24 -16.71 1.33
N LEU A 176 -25.88 -17.16 2.52
CA LEU A 176 -24.48 -17.42 2.90
C LEU A 176 -23.85 -18.48 1.98
N ILE A 177 -24.56 -19.59 1.75
CA ILE A 177 -24.07 -20.70 0.91
C ILE A 177 -23.91 -20.28 -0.54
N SER A 178 -24.88 -19.57 -1.13
CA SER A 178 -24.75 -19.05 -2.50
C SER A 178 -23.57 -18.09 -2.65
N CYS A 179 -23.31 -17.26 -1.64
CA CYS A 179 -22.14 -16.39 -1.61
C CYS A 179 -20.84 -17.23 -1.53
N ALA A 180 -20.79 -18.22 -0.64
CA ALA A 180 -19.65 -19.11 -0.47
C ALA A 180 -19.34 -19.91 -1.75
N GLU A 181 -20.36 -20.44 -2.43
CA GLU A 181 -20.22 -21.16 -3.70
C GLU A 181 -19.60 -20.29 -4.78
N PHE A 182 -19.99 -19.01 -4.88
CA PHE A 182 -19.36 -18.08 -5.81
C PHE A 182 -17.87 -17.87 -5.48
N LEU A 183 -17.55 -17.63 -4.20
CA LEU A 183 -16.17 -17.42 -3.76
C LEU A 183 -15.29 -18.65 -4.04
N ILE A 184 -15.80 -19.86 -3.82
CA ILE A 184 -15.09 -21.12 -4.07
C ILE A 184 -14.98 -21.40 -5.57
N ASN A 185 -16.10 -21.36 -6.30
CA ASN A 185 -16.16 -21.86 -7.67
C ASN A 185 -15.67 -20.84 -8.70
N VAL A 186 -15.93 -19.55 -8.48
CA VAL A 186 -15.57 -18.47 -9.42
C VAL A 186 -14.27 -17.79 -9.01
N LEU A 187 -14.12 -17.39 -7.75
CA LEU A 187 -12.91 -16.71 -7.26
C LEU A 187 -11.80 -17.66 -6.80
N LYS A 188 -12.06 -18.97 -6.73
CA LYS A 188 -11.09 -20.01 -6.34
C LYS A 188 -10.49 -19.79 -4.96
N LEU A 189 -11.33 -19.41 -3.99
CA LEU A 189 -10.95 -19.22 -2.59
C LEU A 189 -11.18 -20.49 -1.76
N ASP A 190 -10.32 -20.72 -0.78
CA ASP A 190 -10.49 -21.75 0.23
C ASP A 190 -11.51 -21.32 1.29
N CYS A 191 -12.33 -22.26 1.77
CA CYS A 191 -13.32 -22.02 2.82
C CYS A 191 -12.91 -22.73 4.10
N HIS A 192 -12.87 -21.99 5.22
CA HIS A 192 -12.68 -22.57 6.56
C HIS A 192 -13.92 -22.31 7.41
N GLN A 193 -14.47 -23.38 7.97
CA GLN A 193 -15.60 -23.33 8.89
C GLN A 193 -15.12 -23.36 10.33
N GLY A 194 -15.67 -22.50 11.19
CA GLY A 194 -15.29 -22.45 12.59
C GLY A 194 -16.14 -21.48 13.41
N TYR A 195 -15.79 -21.40 14.70
CA TYR A 195 -16.41 -20.48 15.64
C TYR A 195 -15.63 -19.18 15.69
N PHE A 196 -16.34 -18.05 15.62
CA PHE A 196 -15.74 -16.73 15.69
C PHE A 196 -16.26 -15.94 16.86
N ASN A 197 -15.32 -15.40 17.63
CA ASN A 197 -15.61 -14.35 18.58
C ASN A 197 -15.51 -13.00 17.87
N CYS A 198 -16.50 -12.18 18.18
CA CYS A 198 -16.81 -10.97 17.46
C CYS A 198 -16.83 -9.87 18.52
N THR A 199 -15.84 -8.99 18.51
CA THR A 199 -15.68 -7.96 19.54
C THR A 199 -15.57 -6.59 18.92
N GLN A 200 -16.25 -5.62 19.51
CA GLN A 200 -16.09 -4.22 19.16
C GLN A 200 -14.72 -3.74 19.67
N MET A 201 -13.98 -3.05 18.82
CA MET A 201 -12.72 -2.46 19.22
C MET A 201 -12.95 -1.35 20.25
N LEU A 202 -12.36 -1.51 21.43
CA LEU A 202 -12.11 -0.38 22.32
C LEU A 202 -11.07 0.50 21.64
N THR A 203 -11.44 1.75 21.35
CA THR A 203 -10.58 2.70 20.63
C THR A 203 -9.72 3.46 21.63
N PRO A 204 -8.43 3.11 21.83
CA PRO A 204 -7.52 4.03 22.49
C PRO A 204 -7.38 5.24 21.56
N LYS A 205 -7.85 6.41 22.00
CA LYS A 205 -7.60 7.70 21.32
C LYS A 205 -6.14 8.10 21.54
N LEU A 206 -5.20 7.35 20.97
CA LEU A 206 -3.81 7.74 20.91
C LEU A 206 -3.64 8.64 19.68
N GLN A 207 -3.25 9.88 19.92
CA GLN A 207 -2.73 10.74 18.86
C GLN A 207 -1.28 10.34 18.61
N PHE A 208 -0.84 10.41 17.36
CA PHE A 208 0.50 10.01 16.93
C PHE A 208 1.32 11.17 16.37
N ASP A 209 0.79 12.40 16.42
CA ASP A 209 1.35 13.55 15.74
C ASP A 209 2.60 14.07 16.46
N HIS A 210 3.70 14.22 15.73
CA HIS A 210 4.95 14.84 16.17
C HIS A 210 5.57 14.29 17.48
N ILE A 211 5.39 12.99 17.74
CA ILE A 211 5.84 12.38 19.01
C ILE A 211 7.31 11.94 18.96
N LEU A 212 7.84 11.64 17.77
CA LEU A 212 9.17 11.06 17.60
C LEU A 212 10.22 12.15 17.34
N SER A 213 11.46 11.89 17.76
CA SER A 213 12.50 12.92 17.89
C SER A 213 13.23 13.30 16.60
N ASP A 214 12.98 12.57 15.51
CA ASP A 214 13.65 12.77 14.23
C ASP A 214 12.85 12.20 13.05
N PHE A 215 13.29 12.60 11.85
CA PHE A 215 12.73 12.17 10.57
C PHE A 215 12.70 10.66 10.37
N TRP A 216 13.78 9.94 10.66
CA TRP A 216 13.89 8.51 10.32
C TRP A 216 12.99 7.66 11.22
N SER A 217 12.91 7.99 12.51
CA SER A 217 11.92 7.43 13.43
C SER A 217 10.50 7.72 12.97
N SER A 218 10.19 8.97 12.66
CA SER A 218 8.85 9.40 12.20
C SER A 218 8.45 8.72 10.90
N TYR A 219 9.37 8.62 9.94
CA TYR A 219 9.17 7.93 8.66
C TYR A 219 8.86 6.44 8.85
N ALA A 220 9.65 5.73 9.65
CA ALA A 220 9.46 4.31 9.90
C ALA A 220 8.18 4.02 10.70
N PHE A 221 7.83 4.90 11.64
CA PHE A 221 6.60 4.78 12.41
C PHE A 221 5.37 5.06 11.55
N GLN A 222 5.39 6.12 10.73
CA GLN A 222 4.32 6.40 9.75
C GLN A 222 4.13 5.20 8.81
N MET A 223 5.22 4.59 8.33
CA MET A 223 5.16 3.35 7.55
C MET A 223 4.43 2.23 8.30
N LEU A 224 4.78 1.99 9.57
CA LEU A 224 4.16 0.96 10.39
C LEU A 224 2.65 1.21 10.58
N LEU A 225 2.25 2.46 10.80
CA LEU A 225 0.84 2.84 10.93
C LEU A 225 0.03 2.66 9.64
N THR A 226 0.66 2.58 8.46
CA THR A 226 -0.05 2.31 7.20
C THR A 226 -0.62 0.89 7.12
N LEU A 227 -0.25 0.00 8.05
CA LEU A 227 -0.88 -1.31 8.23
C LEU A 227 -2.27 -1.23 8.89
N GLY A 228 -2.80 -0.02 9.08
CA GLY A 228 -4.17 0.28 9.49
C GLY A 228 -4.51 -0.21 10.89
N ASP A 229 -5.79 -0.54 11.11
CA ASP A 229 -6.36 -0.77 12.43
C ASP A 229 -5.69 -1.90 13.21
N ARG A 230 -5.13 -2.88 12.49
CA ARG A 230 -4.33 -3.95 13.08
C ARG A 230 -3.19 -3.42 13.94
N ILE A 231 -2.49 -2.38 13.50
CA ILE A 231 -1.38 -1.82 14.28
C ILE A 231 -1.83 -0.60 15.06
N LYS A 232 -2.49 0.36 14.40
CA LYS A 232 -2.84 1.66 15.01
C LYS A 232 -3.57 1.51 16.35
N HIS A 233 -4.51 0.56 16.44
CA HIS A 233 -5.36 0.40 17.61
C HIS A 233 -4.84 -0.62 18.62
N GLN A 234 -3.93 -1.50 18.21
CA GLN A 234 -3.28 -2.42 19.15
C GLN A 234 -2.21 -1.73 19.97
N ILE A 235 -1.52 -0.71 19.44
CA ILE A 235 -0.43 -0.04 20.16
C ILE A 235 -0.94 0.48 21.52
N THR A 236 -0.42 -0.12 22.59
CA THR A 236 -0.65 0.37 23.95
C THR A 236 0.25 1.55 24.28
N ILE A 237 -0.10 2.31 25.31
CA ILE A 237 0.73 3.41 25.82
C ILE A 237 2.13 2.92 26.25
N VAL A 238 2.24 1.68 26.72
CA VAL A 238 3.52 1.07 27.13
C VAL A 238 4.41 0.87 25.92
N THR A 239 3.89 0.23 24.86
CA THR A 239 4.63 0.02 23.60
C THR A 239 4.98 1.35 22.95
N LEU A 240 4.06 2.33 22.96
CA LEU A 240 4.34 3.66 22.43
C LEU A 240 5.50 4.33 23.17
N ARG A 241 5.55 4.29 24.51
CA ARG A 241 6.67 4.82 25.31
C ARG A 241 8.00 4.16 24.94
N LYS A 242 8.03 2.85 24.71
CA LYS A 242 9.23 2.13 24.24
C LYS A 242 9.70 2.63 22.88
N ILE A 243 8.78 2.86 21.93
CA ILE A 243 9.09 3.40 20.60
C ILE A 243 9.67 4.82 20.73
N ILE A 244 9.07 5.66 21.58
CA ILE A 244 9.54 7.03 21.85
C ILE A 244 10.96 7.00 22.43
N GLN A 245 11.21 6.19 23.45
CA GLN A 245 12.53 6.07 24.06
C GLN A 245 13.58 5.59 23.04
N LEU A 246 13.22 4.63 22.19
CA LEU A 246 14.09 4.15 21.12
C LEU A 246 14.38 5.27 20.09
N SER A 247 13.39 6.09 19.75
CA SER A 247 13.56 7.26 18.89
C SER A 247 14.57 8.25 19.50
N TYR A 248 14.39 8.64 20.77
CA TYR A 248 15.33 9.53 21.46
C TYR A 248 16.77 8.99 21.47
N SER A 249 16.95 7.70 21.74
CA SER A 249 18.29 7.06 21.74
C SER A 249 18.92 6.95 20.34
N SER A 250 18.12 7.07 19.29
CA SER A 250 18.58 7.01 17.89
C SER A 250 18.86 8.38 17.28
N ARG A 251 18.47 9.46 17.99
CA ARG A 251 18.59 10.84 17.50
C ARG A 251 20.01 11.15 17.05
N GLY A 252 20.13 11.80 15.89
CA GLY A 252 21.40 12.19 15.27
C GLY A 252 22.04 11.10 14.40
N GLN A 253 21.65 9.83 14.56
CA GLN A 253 22.09 8.77 13.66
C GLN A 253 21.50 8.99 12.25
N GLN A 254 22.18 8.46 11.23
CA GLN A 254 21.68 8.47 9.86
C GLN A 254 21.37 7.05 9.41
N TYR A 255 20.35 6.90 8.56
CA TYR A 255 20.17 5.67 7.79
C TYR A 255 21.41 5.45 6.89
N PRO A 256 21.96 4.21 6.78
CA PRO A 256 21.38 2.90 7.12
C PRO A 256 21.59 2.42 8.57
N ASN A 257 22.23 3.20 9.45
CA ASN A 257 22.59 2.80 10.81
C ASN A 257 21.59 3.25 11.89
N HIS A 258 20.46 3.82 11.48
CA HIS A 258 19.49 4.41 12.40
C HIS A 258 18.71 3.31 13.17
N LYS A 259 19.03 3.11 14.45
CA LYS A 259 18.54 1.97 15.26
C LYS A 259 17.01 1.89 15.31
N CYS A 260 16.33 2.99 15.61
CA CYS A 260 14.86 3.03 15.68
C CYS A 260 14.22 2.66 14.33
N TYR A 261 14.78 3.17 13.23
CA TYR A 261 14.28 2.85 11.89
C TYR A 261 14.42 1.35 11.63
N LEU A 262 15.60 0.77 11.88
CA LEU A 262 15.86 -0.65 11.63
C LEU A 262 14.96 -1.58 12.46
N LYS A 263 14.70 -1.23 13.73
CA LYS A 263 13.76 -1.97 14.60
C LYS A 263 12.32 -1.87 14.09
N LEU A 264 11.84 -0.66 13.78
CA LEU A 264 10.48 -0.46 13.27
C LEU A 264 10.27 -1.09 11.89
N MET A 265 11.31 -1.15 11.05
CA MET A 265 11.26 -1.91 9.79
C MET A 265 11.10 -3.41 10.04
N ALA A 266 11.84 -3.99 11.00
CA ALA A 266 11.69 -5.40 11.35
C ALA A 266 10.26 -5.71 11.83
N VAL A 267 9.72 -4.85 12.71
CA VAL A 267 8.33 -4.91 13.17
C VAL A 267 7.36 -4.81 11.99
N TYR A 268 7.56 -3.85 11.09
CA TYR A 268 6.72 -3.69 9.90
C TYR A 268 6.70 -4.93 9.01
N PHE A 269 7.86 -5.54 8.71
CA PHE A 269 7.88 -6.74 7.89
C PHE A 269 7.22 -7.92 8.60
N ARG A 270 7.50 -8.11 9.90
CA ARG A 270 6.86 -9.16 10.71
C ARG A 270 5.34 -8.99 10.69
N ALA A 271 4.85 -7.78 10.98
CA ALA A 271 3.44 -7.46 10.92
C ALA A 271 2.86 -7.61 9.50
N ARG A 272 3.56 -7.19 8.46
CA ARG A 272 3.07 -7.29 7.08
C ARG A 272 2.81 -8.74 6.66
N PHE A 273 3.69 -9.66 7.04
CA PHE A 273 3.61 -11.07 6.64
C PHE A 273 2.87 -11.96 7.65
N ASN A 274 2.76 -11.54 8.92
CA ASN A 274 1.94 -12.22 9.92
C ASN A 274 0.67 -11.42 10.20
N ARG A 275 -0.49 -11.91 9.72
CA ARG A 275 -1.78 -11.24 9.92
C ARG A 275 -2.15 -11.13 11.41
N PHE A 276 -1.77 -12.11 12.22
CA PHE A 276 -2.09 -12.22 13.64
C PHE A 276 -1.00 -11.66 14.56
N PHE A 277 -0.15 -10.79 14.01
CA PHE A 277 0.92 -10.12 14.75
C PHE A 277 0.37 -9.24 15.87
N ASP A 278 0.87 -9.40 17.10
CA ASP A 278 0.60 -8.50 18.23
C ASP A 278 1.86 -7.69 18.55
N ILE A 279 1.80 -6.40 18.23
CA ILE A 279 2.93 -5.49 18.44
C ILE A 279 3.35 -5.40 19.92
N ASN A 280 2.42 -5.50 20.87
CA ASN A 280 2.74 -5.28 22.28
C ASN A 280 3.51 -6.46 22.87
N GLN A 281 3.28 -7.67 22.35
CA GLN A 281 3.96 -8.88 22.78
C GLN A 281 5.27 -9.09 22.03
N GLU A 282 5.29 -8.79 20.72
CA GLU A 282 6.45 -9.11 19.87
C GLU A 282 7.50 -7.99 19.79
N PHE A 283 7.16 -6.74 20.14
CA PHE A 283 8.07 -5.59 19.93
C PHE A 283 9.44 -5.77 20.58
N ASP A 284 9.51 -6.27 21.81
CA ASP A 284 10.79 -6.44 22.50
C ASP A 284 11.62 -7.56 21.88
N ASN A 285 10.97 -8.65 21.48
CA ASN A 285 11.60 -9.89 21.00
C ASN A 285 12.10 -9.79 19.55
N ILE A 286 11.53 -8.90 18.73
CA ILE A 286 11.95 -8.75 17.33
C ILE A 286 13.34 -8.14 17.24
N GLN A 287 14.31 -8.84 16.67
CA GLN A 287 15.62 -8.24 16.39
C GLN A 287 15.51 -7.17 15.29
N ALA A 288 16.27 -6.08 15.45
CA ALA A 288 16.35 -5.05 14.43
C ALA A 288 17.00 -5.63 13.15
N ILE A 289 16.61 -5.10 11.99
CA ILE A 289 17.29 -5.45 10.73
C ILE A 289 18.77 -5.04 10.86
N PRO A 290 19.72 -5.89 10.43
CA PRO A 290 21.13 -5.53 10.46
C PRO A 290 21.38 -4.26 9.65
N SER A 291 22.28 -3.41 10.16
CA SER A 291 22.75 -2.25 9.42
C SER A 291 23.42 -2.71 8.13
N ASN A 292 23.05 -2.11 7.01
CA ASN A 292 23.73 -2.35 5.74
C ASN A 292 25.08 -1.63 5.71
N ILE A 293 26.07 -2.24 5.05
CA ILE A 293 27.32 -1.55 4.71
C ILE A 293 26.96 -0.33 3.87
N ILE A 294 27.51 0.84 4.24
CA ILE A 294 27.37 2.06 3.46
C ILE A 294 28.09 1.83 2.13
N LEU A 295 27.32 1.70 1.06
CA LEU A 295 27.87 1.52 -0.27
C LEU A 295 28.39 2.88 -0.77
N ASP A 296 29.67 2.94 -1.13
CA ASP A 296 30.29 4.14 -1.67
C ASP A 296 29.53 4.63 -2.92
N LYS A 297 29.26 5.94 -3.01
CA LYS A 297 28.48 6.62 -4.08
C LYS A 297 26.99 6.26 -4.18
N TRP A 298 26.43 5.57 -3.18
CA TRP A 298 24.99 5.36 -3.07
C TRP A 298 24.35 6.37 -2.13
N GLU A 299 23.13 6.76 -2.47
CA GLU A 299 22.30 7.66 -1.71
C GLU A 299 21.04 6.94 -1.24
N TYR A 300 20.60 7.27 -0.03
CA TYR A 300 19.40 6.71 0.57
C TYR A 300 18.32 7.78 0.62
N VAL A 301 17.37 7.64 -0.31
CA VAL A 301 16.29 8.60 -0.48
C VAL A 301 14.97 7.94 -0.09
N PRO A 302 14.19 8.55 0.82
CA PRO A 302 12.81 8.23 1.11
C PRO A 302 11.96 7.99 -0.15
N ARG A 303 11.08 7.00 -0.11
CA ARG A 303 10.14 6.74 -1.19
C ARG A 303 8.76 6.50 -0.63
N ILE A 304 7.74 7.10 -1.24
CA ILE A 304 6.36 6.93 -0.78
C ILE A 304 5.47 6.54 -1.94
N TYR A 305 4.44 5.75 -1.64
CA TYR A 305 3.23 5.77 -2.44
C TYR A 305 2.32 6.89 -1.94
N LEU A 306 1.81 7.67 -2.88
CA LEU A 306 0.86 8.74 -2.61
C LEU A 306 -0.44 8.41 -3.32
N THR A 307 -1.52 8.43 -2.55
CA THR A 307 -2.89 8.36 -3.06
C THR A 307 -3.64 9.61 -2.58
N PRO A 308 -4.82 9.92 -3.13
CA PRO A 308 -5.67 10.99 -2.60
C PRO A 308 -6.07 10.78 -1.14
N TYR A 309 -5.97 9.54 -0.62
CA TYR A 309 -6.40 9.14 0.73
C TYR A 309 -5.28 9.09 1.75
N GLY A 310 -4.04 9.02 1.29
CA GLY A 310 -2.97 8.75 2.22
C GLY A 310 -1.58 8.76 1.61
N THR A 311 -0.63 8.89 2.53
CA THR A 311 0.79 8.75 2.28
C THR A 311 1.27 7.44 2.88
N TYR A 312 1.90 6.62 2.04
CA TYR A 312 2.38 5.29 2.41
C TYR A 312 3.89 5.25 2.21
N PRO A 313 4.68 5.52 3.27
CA PRO A 313 6.12 5.36 3.18
C PRO A 313 6.51 3.94 2.79
N LEU A 314 7.64 3.80 2.10
CA LEU A 314 8.18 2.52 1.67
C LEU A 314 9.55 2.29 2.30
N PRO A 315 10.00 1.03 2.43
CA PRO A 315 11.36 0.74 2.83
C PRO A 315 12.37 1.48 1.93
N VAL A 316 13.29 2.23 2.55
CA VAL A 316 14.31 3.01 1.86
C VAL A 316 15.26 2.07 1.13
N LYS A 317 15.37 2.24 -0.18
CA LYS A 317 16.27 1.47 -1.05
C LYS A 317 17.43 2.33 -1.53
N PRO A 318 18.66 1.78 -1.58
CA PRO A 318 19.80 2.50 -2.12
C PRO A 318 19.54 2.87 -3.59
N MET A 319 20.02 4.04 -4.00
CA MET A 319 20.09 4.44 -5.40
C MET A 319 21.44 5.07 -5.70
N ARG A 320 21.89 5.00 -6.95
CA ARG A 320 23.09 5.73 -7.38
C ARG A 320 22.85 7.22 -7.18
N GLY A 321 23.84 7.92 -6.63
CA GLY A 321 23.77 9.38 -6.46
C GLY A 321 23.56 10.10 -7.79
N ASN A 322 23.11 11.36 -7.72
CA ASN A 322 22.95 12.24 -8.88
C ASN A 322 23.57 13.60 -8.59
N ARG A 323 23.56 14.52 -9.58
CA ARG A 323 24.23 15.82 -9.47
C ARG A 323 23.72 16.65 -8.30
N ILE A 324 22.42 16.57 -8.00
CA ILE A 324 21.78 17.36 -6.95
C ILE A 324 22.09 16.77 -5.57
N LEU A 325 21.96 15.44 -5.41
CA LEU A 325 22.19 14.75 -4.14
C LEU A 325 23.63 14.87 -3.64
N ARG A 326 24.59 15.13 -4.54
CA ARG A 326 25.99 15.39 -4.19
C ARG A 326 26.20 16.74 -3.49
N GLU A 327 25.33 17.72 -3.73
CA GLU A 327 25.43 19.07 -3.17
C GLU A 327 24.84 19.16 -1.75
N ARG A 328 25.35 18.33 -0.83
CA ARG A 328 24.80 18.18 0.52
C ARG A 328 24.87 19.46 1.37
N ASN A 329 25.90 20.27 1.15
CA ASN A 329 26.02 21.57 1.81
C ASN A 329 24.92 22.52 1.36
N LEU A 330 24.51 22.41 0.09
CA LEU A 330 23.54 23.33 -0.48
C LEU A 330 22.10 22.91 -0.26
N PHE A 331 21.82 21.61 -0.39
CA PHE A 331 20.46 21.07 -0.45
C PHE A 331 20.21 19.95 0.57
N GLY A 332 21.14 19.71 1.50
CA GLY A 332 20.99 18.73 2.55
C GLY A 332 21.22 17.29 2.07
N SER A 333 21.06 16.34 3.00
CA SER A 333 21.20 14.91 2.72
C SER A 333 19.94 14.29 2.09
N GLY A 334 20.03 13.01 1.69
CA GLY A 334 18.94 12.27 1.03
C GLY A 334 17.58 12.31 1.73
N LYS A 335 17.51 12.55 3.05
CA LYS A 335 16.24 12.71 3.78
C LYS A 335 15.41 13.92 3.34
N HIS A 336 16.05 14.97 2.80
CA HIS A 336 15.37 16.16 2.28
C HIS A 336 14.83 15.94 0.86
N PHE A 337 15.08 14.78 0.27
CA PHE A 337 14.54 14.41 -1.02
C PHE A 337 13.56 13.26 -0.82
N CYS A 338 12.50 13.24 -1.60
CA CYS A 338 11.55 12.13 -1.57
C CYS A 338 11.16 11.74 -2.99
N ARG A 339 11.18 10.44 -3.27
CA ARG A 339 10.61 9.90 -4.50
C ARG A 339 9.14 9.55 -4.22
N VAL A 340 8.24 10.38 -4.73
CA VAL A 340 6.80 10.20 -4.60
C VAL A 340 6.31 9.45 -5.83
N ILE A 341 5.62 8.33 -5.62
CA ILE A 341 5.02 7.54 -6.70
C ILE A 341 3.52 7.59 -6.50
N ILE A 342 2.80 8.18 -7.46
CA ILE A 342 1.34 8.25 -7.41
C ILE A 342 0.80 6.86 -7.69
N ARG A 343 -0.01 6.37 -6.76
CA ARG A 343 -0.70 5.09 -6.84
C ARG A 343 -2.20 5.27 -6.71
N ASP A 344 -2.89 4.28 -7.20
CA ASP A 344 -4.32 4.16 -7.00
C ASP A 344 -4.62 3.63 -5.58
N ILE A 345 -5.90 3.56 -5.20
CA ILE A 345 -6.34 3.16 -3.86
C ILE A 345 -5.89 1.74 -3.48
N ASP A 346 -5.79 0.84 -4.46
CA ASP A 346 -5.29 -0.53 -4.31
C ASP A 346 -3.74 -0.61 -4.30
N LEU A 347 -3.07 0.55 -4.29
CA LEU A 347 -1.62 0.72 -4.45
C LEU A 347 -1.08 0.29 -5.83
N GLY A 348 -1.97 0.02 -6.78
CA GLY A 348 -1.67 -0.29 -8.17
C GLY A 348 -1.32 0.95 -9.00
N GLN A 349 -0.93 0.72 -10.25
CA GLN A 349 -0.66 1.81 -11.18
C GLN A 349 -1.98 2.52 -11.58
N PRO A 350 -2.05 3.86 -11.46
CA PRO A 350 -3.30 4.57 -11.73
C PRO A 350 -3.69 4.52 -13.21
N GLN A 351 -4.93 4.12 -13.46
CA GLN A 351 -5.55 4.02 -14.78
C GLN A 351 -6.11 5.38 -15.24
N ILE A 352 -6.73 5.42 -16.43
CA ILE A 352 -7.24 6.67 -17.04
C ILE A 352 -8.35 7.31 -16.18
N ASP A 353 -9.26 6.49 -15.67
CA ASP A 353 -10.36 6.90 -14.77
C ASP A 353 -9.84 7.59 -13.50
N PHE A 354 -8.75 7.08 -12.91
CA PHE A 354 -8.12 7.70 -11.75
C PHE A 354 -7.65 9.12 -12.04
N ILE A 355 -7.03 9.35 -13.20
CA ILE A 355 -6.51 10.68 -13.57
C ILE A 355 -7.68 11.65 -13.73
N GLN A 356 -8.76 11.24 -14.39
CA GLN A 356 -9.95 12.06 -14.59
C GLN A 356 -10.62 12.43 -13.25
N ILE A 357 -10.75 11.47 -12.34
CA ILE A 357 -11.38 11.70 -11.02
C ILE A 357 -10.53 12.63 -10.15
N ASN A 358 -9.20 12.52 -10.25
CA ASN A 358 -8.27 13.20 -9.34
C ASN A 358 -7.49 14.36 -10.00
N GLU A 359 -7.92 14.85 -11.16
CA GLU A 359 -7.20 15.89 -11.91
C GLU A 359 -6.90 17.12 -11.06
N LYS A 360 -7.92 17.63 -10.34
CA LYS A 360 -7.76 18.77 -9.44
C LYS A 360 -6.73 18.51 -8.35
N TRP A 361 -6.78 17.34 -7.72
CA TRP A 361 -5.82 16.95 -6.68
C TRP A 361 -4.38 16.87 -7.20
N ILE A 362 -4.19 16.29 -8.40
CA ILE A 362 -2.87 16.22 -9.06
C ILE A 362 -2.37 17.63 -9.39
N ASN A 363 -3.23 18.50 -9.92
CA ASN A 363 -2.87 19.87 -10.25
C ASN A 363 -2.48 20.66 -8.98
N ASP A 364 -3.26 20.54 -7.91
CA ASP A 364 -2.96 21.21 -6.64
C ASP A 364 -1.65 20.68 -6.03
N LEU A 365 -1.33 19.39 -6.22
CA LEU A 365 -0.05 18.81 -5.82
C LEU A 365 1.14 19.39 -6.59
N ILE A 366 1.07 19.46 -7.92
CA ILE A 366 2.15 19.97 -8.76
C ILE A 366 2.36 21.48 -8.56
N LEU A 367 1.27 22.22 -8.37
CA LEU A 367 1.29 23.67 -8.11
C LEU A 367 1.73 24.00 -6.67
N GLY A 368 1.99 23.01 -5.82
CA GLY A 368 2.42 23.21 -4.44
C GLY A 368 1.33 23.81 -3.54
N LYS A 369 0.05 23.60 -3.89
CA LYS A 369 -1.09 23.97 -3.05
C LYS A 369 -1.42 22.90 -2.00
N THR A 370 -0.93 21.68 -2.19
CA THR A 370 -0.99 20.63 -1.17
C THR A 370 0.41 20.34 -0.64
N ASN A 371 0.47 20.17 0.68
CA ASN A 371 1.68 19.78 1.38
C ASN A 371 1.71 18.26 1.51
N ILE A 372 2.79 17.62 1.06
CA ILE A 372 3.04 16.21 1.42
C ILE A 372 3.86 16.20 2.70
N ILE A 373 3.31 15.59 3.75
CA ILE A 373 4.03 15.40 5.02
C ILE A 373 4.51 13.96 5.11
N VAL A 374 5.82 13.79 5.26
CA VAL A 374 6.43 12.48 5.49
C VAL A 374 7.34 12.58 6.71
N GLY A 375 7.08 11.74 7.71
CA GLY A 375 7.71 11.87 9.01
C GLY A 375 7.41 13.24 9.63
N ASP A 376 8.46 14.02 9.91
CA ASP A 376 8.41 15.37 10.45
C ASP A 376 8.67 16.47 9.38
N GLN A 377 8.75 16.11 8.10
CA GLN A 377 9.09 17.04 7.01
C GLN A 377 7.93 17.28 6.04
N THR A 378 7.84 18.52 5.57
CA THR A 378 6.95 18.92 4.48
C THR A 378 7.72 18.99 3.17
N PHE A 379 7.19 18.33 2.16
CA PHE A 379 7.78 18.16 0.84
C PHE A 379 7.01 18.95 -0.21
N GLU A 380 7.73 19.67 -1.05
CA GLU A 380 7.21 20.40 -2.21
C GLU A 380 7.74 19.82 -3.53
N PHE A 381 6.96 19.96 -4.60
CA PHE A 381 7.30 19.41 -5.91
C PHE A 381 8.62 19.98 -6.45
N LEU A 382 9.55 19.09 -6.81
CA LEU A 382 10.85 19.46 -7.35
C LEU A 382 10.84 19.38 -8.89
N LEU A 383 10.82 18.17 -9.43
CA LEU A 383 10.94 17.88 -10.86
C LEU A 383 10.60 16.40 -11.14
N CYS A 384 10.44 16.05 -12.41
CA CYS A 384 10.45 14.66 -12.89
C CYS A 384 11.17 14.57 -14.24
N SER A 385 11.68 13.38 -14.57
CA SER A 385 12.10 13.01 -15.92
C SER A 385 10.95 12.41 -16.73
N ASN A 386 11.12 12.27 -18.04
CA ASN A 386 10.14 11.58 -18.91
C ASN A 386 9.92 10.11 -18.51
N SER A 387 10.96 9.41 -18.07
CA SER A 387 10.81 8.04 -17.55
C SER A 387 10.05 8.01 -16.24
N GLN A 388 10.33 8.95 -15.33
CA GLN A 388 9.62 9.07 -14.07
C GLN A 388 8.15 9.44 -14.28
N LEU A 389 7.82 10.29 -15.25
CA LEU A 389 6.44 10.59 -15.64
C LEU A 389 5.66 9.33 -16.05
N ARG A 390 6.26 8.44 -16.85
CA ARG A 390 5.64 7.15 -17.23
C ARG A 390 5.41 6.25 -16.03
N ASP A 391 6.37 6.22 -15.10
CA ASP A 391 6.28 5.47 -13.84
C ASP A 391 5.37 6.14 -12.79
N ARG A 392 4.76 7.29 -13.11
CA ARG A 392 4.00 8.14 -12.17
C ARG A 392 4.80 8.52 -10.93
N SER A 393 6.10 8.69 -11.12
CA SER A 393 7.08 9.01 -10.09
C SER A 393 7.56 10.45 -10.24
N PHE A 394 7.80 11.11 -9.12
CA PHE A 394 8.19 12.50 -9.06
C PHE A 394 9.18 12.73 -7.93
N TRP A 395 10.08 13.69 -8.11
CA TRP A 395 10.93 14.16 -7.03
C TRP A 395 10.25 15.28 -6.28
N PHE A 396 10.29 15.16 -4.96
CA PHE A 396 9.92 16.20 -4.04
C PHE A 396 11.10 16.54 -3.15
N TYR A 397 11.05 17.75 -2.60
CA TYR A 397 12.11 18.31 -1.79
C TYR A 397 11.55 18.95 -0.53
N ALA A 398 12.14 18.65 0.62
CA ALA A 398 11.89 19.34 1.86
C ALA A 398 12.87 20.52 1.99
N PRO A 399 12.40 21.75 2.25
CA PRO A 399 13.26 22.91 2.37
C PRO A 399 14.41 22.71 3.38
N TYR A 400 15.60 23.21 3.04
CA TYR A 400 16.80 23.10 3.85
C TYR A 400 17.61 24.39 3.74
N ASN A 401 18.06 24.94 4.89
CA ASN A 401 18.84 26.19 4.98
C ASN A 401 18.24 27.35 4.15
N GLY A 402 16.93 27.57 4.26
CA GLY A 402 16.21 28.62 3.51
C GLY A 402 16.06 28.34 2.01
N ARG A 403 16.63 27.25 1.49
CA ARG A 403 16.46 26.83 0.10
C ARG A 403 15.25 25.94 -0.07
N ARG A 404 14.65 26.07 -1.25
CA ARG A 404 13.36 25.51 -1.69
C ARG A 404 13.57 24.87 -3.05
N ALA A 405 12.65 24.05 -3.51
CA ALA A 405 12.68 23.38 -4.80
C ALA A 405 12.92 24.35 -5.97
N LYS A 406 12.37 25.57 -5.89
CA LYS A 406 12.63 26.63 -6.90
C LYS A 406 14.11 27.00 -7.02
N HIS A 407 14.84 27.03 -5.91
CA HIS A 407 16.25 27.38 -5.88
C HIS A 407 17.11 26.25 -6.47
N ILE A 408 16.70 24.99 -6.27
CA ILE A 408 17.33 23.84 -6.94
C ILE A 408 17.10 23.93 -8.46
N ARG A 409 15.87 24.23 -8.90
CA ARG A 409 15.56 24.38 -10.33
C ARG A 409 16.37 25.49 -11.00
N GLN A 410 16.59 26.62 -10.31
CA GLN A 410 17.47 27.70 -10.78
C GLN A 410 18.94 27.26 -10.84
N TRP A 411 19.39 26.48 -9.86
CA TRP A 411 20.77 25.97 -9.81
C TRP A 411 21.08 24.92 -10.91
N MET A 412 20.07 24.20 -11.43
CA MET A 412 20.26 23.17 -12.45
C MET A 412 20.89 23.70 -13.75
N GLY A 413 20.69 24.99 -14.06
CA GLY A 413 21.21 25.65 -15.26
C GLY A 413 20.25 26.68 -15.83
N ASP A 414 20.66 27.34 -16.91
CA ASP A 414 19.79 28.20 -17.71
C ASP A 414 19.12 27.40 -18.82
N PHE A 415 17.79 27.47 -18.88
CA PHE A 415 16.96 26.80 -19.89
C PHE A 415 16.00 27.79 -20.57
N SER A 416 16.30 29.09 -20.50
CA SER A 416 15.51 30.16 -21.10
C SER A 416 15.38 30.03 -22.62
N SER A 417 16.42 29.51 -23.29
CA SER A 417 16.44 29.26 -24.73
C SER A 417 15.51 28.12 -25.18
N GLU A 418 15.14 27.21 -24.26
CA GLU A 418 14.32 26.06 -24.58
C GLU A 418 12.84 26.42 -24.54
N LYS A 419 12.19 26.58 -25.70
CA LYS A 419 10.78 26.96 -25.81
C LYS A 419 9.82 25.78 -25.55
N CYS A 420 10.23 24.55 -25.83
CA CYS A 420 9.39 23.38 -25.62
C CYS A 420 9.44 22.94 -24.15
N ILE A 421 8.30 22.97 -23.46
CA ILE A 421 8.21 22.59 -22.03
C ILE A 421 8.74 21.17 -21.79
N GLY A 422 8.36 20.21 -22.66
CA GLY A 422 8.81 18.82 -22.53
C GLY A 422 10.33 18.69 -22.66
N ARG A 423 10.94 19.42 -23.60
CA ARG A 423 12.39 19.43 -23.81
C ARG A 423 13.10 20.14 -22.66
N ARG A 424 12.55 21.23 -22.14
CA ARG A 424 13.05 21.95 -20.95
C ARG A 424 13.12 21.02 -19.75
N ILE A 425 12.03 20.33 -19.44
CA ILE A 425 11.96 19.35 -18.34
C ILE A 425 12.98 18.23 -18.55
N ALA A 426 13.08 17.69 -19.78
CA ALA A 426 14.04 16.63 -20.09
C ALA A 426 15.49 17.06 -19.86
N ARG A 427 15.88 18.29 -20.25
CA ARG A 427 17.22 18.84 -20.02
C ARG A 427 17.48 19.07 -18.53
N MET A 428 16.53 19.64 -17.79
CA MET A 428 16.63 19.79 -16.33
C MET A 428 16.83 18.44 -15.63
N ALA A 429 16.09 17.42 -16.07
CA ALA A 429 16.09 16.09 -15.47
C ALA A 429 17.42 15.34 -15.62
N LEU A 430 18.34 15.77 -16.49
CA LEU A 430 19.70 15.22 -16.58
C LEU A 430 20.44 15.30 -15.24
N SER A 431 20.14 16.33 -14.43
CA SER A 431 20.73 16.48 -13.09
C SER A 431 20.25 15.42 -12.08
N LEU A 432 19.15 14.71 -12.39
CA LEU A 432 18.60 13.61 -11.58
C LEU A 432 19.13 12.23 -12.00
N THR A 433 19.85 12.14 -13.11
CA THR A 433 20.40 10.87 -13.61
C THR A 433 21.43 10.30 -12.65
N GLY A 434 21.29 9.01 -12.34
CA GLY A 434 22.22 8.26 -11.49
C GLY A 434 23.61 8.20 -12.12
N THR A 435 24.56 8.94 -11.57
CA THR A 435 25.92 9.13 -12.11
C THR A 435 26.94 9.11 -10.99
N THR A 436 28.16 8.67 -11.31
CA THR A 436 29.31 8.80 -10.40
C THR A 436 30.12 10.01 -10.83
N ALA A 437 30.49 10.88 -9.89
CA ALA A 437 31.42 11.97 -10.18
C ALA A 437 32.82 11.38 -10.42
N THR A 438 33.46 11.76 -11.54
CA THR A 438 34.76 11.21 -11.95
C THR A 438 35.87 12.20 -11.65
N ILE A 439 35.89 13.34 -12.36
CA ILE A 439 36.88 14.41 -12.19
C ILE A 439 36.18 15.77 -12.26
N LYS A 440 36.75 16.77 -11.59
CA LYS A 440 36.33 18.17 -11.71
C LYS A 440 37.32 18.89 -12.61
N LEU A 441 36.85 19.33 -13.77
CA LEU A 441 37.65 20.09 -14.72
C LEU A 441 37.53 21.60 -14.43
N LEU A 442 38.63 22.31 -14.59
CA LEU A 442 38.68 23.77 -14.58
C LEU A 442 38.32 24.32 -15.97
N PRO A 443 37.81 25.57 -16.09
CA PRO A 443 37.39 26.11 -17.38
C PRO A 443 38.46 26.04 -18.48
N HIS A 444 39.74 26.22 -18.14
CA HIS A 444 40.86 26.12 -19.09
C HIS A 444 41.17 24.69 -19.57
N GLN A 445 40.62 23.67 -18.90
CA GLN A 445 40.73 22.26 -19.30
C GLN A 445 39.59 21.82 -20.22
N ILE A 446 38.67 22.73 -20.57
CA ILE A 446 37.49 22.44 -21.38
C ILE A 446 37.60 23.24 -22.68
N GLN A 447 37.75 22.55 -23.80
CA GLN A 447 37.64 23.13 -25.13
C GLN A 447 36.24 22.88 -25.68
N LYS A 448 35.53 23.95 -26.05
CA LYS A 448 34.29 23.85 -26.82
C LYS A 448 34.64 23.88 -28.30
N ILE A 449 34.07 22.96 -29.06
CA ILE A 449 34.23 22.87 -30.52
C ILE A 449 32.85 22.91 -31.16
N ASP A 450 32.78 23.42 -32.38
CA ASP A 450 31.56 23.37 -33.18
C ASP A 450 31.30 21.96 -33.71
N ASP A 451 30.04 21.62 -33.91
CA ASP A 451 29.62 20.35 -34.49
C ASP A 451 30.25 20.14 -35.87
N LYS A 452 30.70 18.91 -36.13
CA LYS A 452 31.20 18.53 -37.46
C LYS A 452 30.04 18.15 -38.35
N LEU A 453 30.03 18.70 -39.57
CA LEU A 453 29.04 18.38 -40.60
C LEU A 453 29.64 17.40 -41.60
N ASP A 454 28.79 16.55 -42.18
CA ASP A 454 29.14 15.74 -43.34
C ASP A 454 28.96 16.51 -44.66
N ASP A 455 29.25 15.87 -45.79
CA ASP A 455 29.12 16.47 -47.13
C ASP A 455 27.66 16.85 -47.51
N HIS A 456 26.67 16.53 -46.67
CA HIS A 456 25.25 16.81 -46.87
C HIS A 456 24.67 17.72 -45.78
N ASP A 457 25.52 18.49 -45.08
CA ASP A 457 25.13 19.41 -43.99
C ASP A 457 24.43 18.72 -42.80
N ARG A 458 24.67 17.42 -42.58
CA ARG A 458 24.14 16.68 -41.43
C ARG A 458 25.17 16.67 -40.31
N ILE A 459 24.70 16.84 -39.07
CA ILE A 459 25.56 16.81 -37.88
C ILE A 459 26.10 15.39 -37.67
N PHE A 460 27.41 15.24 -37.82
CA PHE A 460 28.13 13.98 -37.61
C PHE A 460 28.45 13.73 -36.13
N THR A 461 28.62 14.79 -35.33
CA THR A 461 29.02 14.73 -33.92
C THR A 461 27.85 14.80 -32.93
N ASP A 462 26.62 14.48 -33.35
CA ASP A 462 25.46 14.58 -32.46
C ASP A 462 25.60 13.61 -31.28
N GLY A 463 25.93 14.17 -30.12
CA GLY A 463 26.06 13.46 -28.86
C GLY A 463 27.47 12.95 -28.52
N ILE A 464 28.53 13.34 -29.26
CA ILE A 464 29.92 12.94 -28.99
C ILE A 464 30.87 14.13 -28.98
#